data_AF-A0AB38HBQ7-F1
#
_entry.id   AF-A0AB38HBQ7-F1
#
_cell.length_a   1.000
_cell.length_b   1.000
_cell.length_c   1.000
_cell.angle_alpha   90.00
_cell.angle_beta   90.00
_cell.angle_gamma   90.00
#
_symmetry.space_group_name_H-M   'P 1'
#
loop_
_entity.id
_entity.type
_entity.pdbx_description
1 polymer ?
#
loop_
_entity_poly.entity_id
_entity_poly.type
_entity_poly.pdbx_seq_one_letter_code
_entity_poly.pdbx_strand_id
1 'polypeptide(L)' 'MSELFDEHNPKICLEVIFKNSHEIYDVVIDANTKVLGGKLSLSHNLCKYLFLEIIHLDTGILL' A
#
# COMPACT_ATOMS: atom_id res chain seq x y z
N MET A 1 34.38 -4.07 4.60
CA MET A 1 33.23 -3.24 4.18
C MET A 1 33.02 -3.48 2.72
N SER A 2 31.98 -4.24 2.38
CA SER A 2 31.39 -4.23 1.04
C SER A 2 29.93 -3.92 1.29
N GLU A 3 29.53 -2.71 0.96
CA GLU A 3 28.14 -2.36 0.71
C GLU A 3 27.73 -3.17 -0.53
N LEU A 4 27.31 -4.41 -0.29
CA LEU A 4 26.70 -5.27 -1.29
C LEU A 4 25.39 -4.61 -1.68
N PHE A 5 25.41 -3.88 -2.78
CA PHE A 5 24.33 -3.71 -3.74
C PHE A 5 23.00 -4.38 -3.35
N ASP A 6 22.14 -3.64 -2.64
CA ASP A 6 20.70 -3.94 -2.51
C ASP A 6 19.94 -3.29 -3.70
N GLU A 7 20.58 -3.24 -4.86
CA GLU A 7 20.15 -2.52 -6.07
C GLU A 7 19.02 -3.25 -6.83
N HIS A 8 18.52 -4.37 -6.31
CA HIS A 8 17.50 -5.22 -6.91
C HIS A 8 16.29 -5.51 -6.01
N ASN A 9 16.07 -4.74 -4.95
CA ASN A 9 14.77 -4.73 -4.29
C ASN A 9 13.91 -3.62 -4.91
N PRO A 10 13.09 -3.90 -5.94
CA PRO A 10 12.13 -2.92 -6.41
C PRO A 10 11.28 -2.50 -5.20
N LYS A 11 11.29 -1.21 -4.90
CA LYS A 11 10.36 -0.65 -3.92
C LYS A 11 8.98 -0.78 -4.55
N ILE A 12 8.08 -1.50 -3.90
CA ILE A 12 6.72 -1.71 -4.40
C ILE A 12 5.82 -0.78 -3.60
N CYS A 13 4.87 -0.11 -4.21
CA CYS A 13 3.83 0.58 -3.45
C CYS A 13 2.52 -0.19 -3.55
N LEU A 14 1.71 -0.09 -2.51
CA LEU A 14 0.29 -0.38 -2.57
C LEU A 14 -0.44 0.96 -2.62
N GLU A 15 -1.05 1.26 -3.75
CA GLU A 15 -1.86 2.45 -3.95
C GLU A 15 -3.30 2.09 -3.63
N VAL A 16 -3.89 2.80 -2.66
CA VAL A 16 -5.25 2.55 -2.19
C VAL A 16 -6.01 3.86 -2.16
N ILE A 17 -7.12 3.90 -2.88
CA ILE A 17 -8.07 5.00 -2.78
C ILE A 17 -9.24 4.53 -1.92
N PHE A 18 -9.40 5.18 -0.78
CA PHE A 18 -10.51 4.99 0.13
C PHE A 18 -11.56 6.09 -0.08
N LYS A 19 -12.81 5.79 0.25
CA LYS A 19 -13.91 6.75 0.28
C LYS A 19 -14.74 6.54 1.54
N ASN A 20 -15.29 7.61 2.10
CA ASN A 20 -16.44 7.54 2.99
C ASN A 20 -17.56 8.48 2.47
N SER A 21 -18.60 8.72 3.28
CA SER A 21 -19.71 9.58 2.87
C SER A 21 -19.34 11.06 2.69
N HIS A 22 -18.16 11.49 3.13
CA HIS A 22 -17.75 12.90 3.15
C HIS A 22 -16.56 13.18 2.22
N GLU A 23 -15.61 12.25 2.12
CA GLU A 23 -14.30 12.49 1.50
C GLU A 23 -13.75 11.27 0.76
N ILE A 24 -12.76 11.52 -0.09
CA ILE A 24 -11.95 10.52 -0.79
C ILE A 24 -10.50 10.70 -0.30
N TYR A 25 -9.85 9.59 0.04
CA TYR A 25 -8.47 9.55 0.51
C TYR A 25 -7.63 8.76 -0.48
N ASP A 26 -6.60 9.41 -1.03
CA ASP A 26 -5.59 8.78 -1.86
C ASP A 26 -4.37 8.45 -0.98
N VAL A 27 -4.06 7.16 -0.83
CA VAL A 27 -3.06 6.66 0.11
C VAL A 27 -2.07 5.76 -0.61
N VAL A 28 -0.80 6.15 -0.58
CA VAL A 28 0.31 5.34 -1.08
C VAL A 28 1.03 4.69 0.10
N ILE A 29 1.04 3.37 0.13
CA ILE A 29 1.70 2.59 1.19
C ILE A 29 2.96 1.96 0.60
N ASP A 30 4.13 2.44 1.02
CA ASP A 30 5.43 1.82 0.66
C ASP A 30 5.47 0.37 1.15
N ALA A 31 5.79 -0.57 0.29
CA ALA A 31 5.79 -2.00 0.53
C ALA A 31 7.02 -2.67 -0.09
N ASN A 32 7.31 -3.87 0.39
CA ASN A 32 8.15 -4.80 -0.33
C ASN A 32 7.37 -6.10 -0.54
N THR A 33 7.83 -6.95 -1.46
CA THR A 33 7.18 -8.21 -1.82
C THR A 33 6.88 -9.10 -0.61
N LYS A 34 7.70 -9.04 0.44
CA LYS A 34 7.54 -9.85 1.66
C LYS A 34 6.40 -9.38 2.56
N VAL A 35 6.05 -8.09 2.54
CA VAL A 35 5.03 -7.50 3.45
C VAL A 35 3.76 -7.04 2.75
N LEU A 36 3.70 -7.16 1.42
CA LEU A 36 2.56 -6.70 0.60
C LEU A 36 1.22 -7.30 1.05
N GLY A 37 1.17 -8.62 1.30
CA GLY A 37 -0.04 -9.29 1.78
C GLY A 37 -0.52 -8.79 3.16
N GLY A 38 0.41 -8.43 4.05
CA GLY A 38 0.10 -7.83 5.34
C GLY A 38 -0.45 -6.41 5.21
N LYS A 39 0.09 -5.62 4.28
CA LYS A 39 -0.39 -4.25 4.00
C LYS A 39 -1.78 -4.26 3.34
N LEU A 40 -2.05 -5.18 2.43
CA LEU A 40 -3.39 -5.44 1.89
C LEU A 40 -4.39 -5.74 3.01
N SER A 41 -4.02 -6.65 3.91
CA SER A 41 -4.86 -7.02 5.07
C SER A 41 -5.13 -5.82 5.99
N LEU A 42 -4.12 -4.95 6.19
CA LEU A 42 -4.28 -3.71 6.95
C LEU A 42 -5.27 -2.76 6.30
N SER A 43 -5.19 -2.54 4.98
CA SER A 43 -6.11 -1.69 4.23
C SER A 43 -7.56 -2.17 4.35
N HIS A 44 -7.79 -3.48 4.26
CA HIS A 44 -9.11 -4.06 4.48
C HIS A 44 -9.61 -3.90 5.92
N ASN A 45 -8.72 -4.01 6.92
CA ASN A 45 -9.10 -3.79 8.31
C ASN A 45 -9.43 -2.32 8.59
N LEU A 46 -8.66 -1.38 8.06
CA LEU A 46 -8.94 0.05 8.16
C LEU A 46 -10.34 0.38 7.62
N CYS A 47 -10.76 -0.24 6.53
CA CYS A 47 -12.11 -0.08 6.00
C CYS A 47 -13.21 -0.46 6.99
N LYS A 48 -13.01 -1.56 7.72
CA LYS A 48 -13.97 -2.01 8.74
C LYS A 48 -14.05 -1.06 9.93
N TYR A 49 -12.91 -0.55 10.40
CA TYR A 49 -12.85 0.30 11.59
C TYR A 49 -13.25 1.76 11.34
N LEU A 50 -12.98 2.27 10.14
CA LEU A 50 -13.15 3.68 9.81
C LEU A 50 -14.35 3.95 8.88
N PHE A 51 -15.20 2.95 8.63
CA PHE A 51 -16.31 3.03 7.67
C PHE A 51 -15.85 3.54 6.30
N LEU A 52 -14.70 3.05 5.84
CA LEU A 52 -14.15 3.36 4.52
C LEU A 52 -14.53 2.26 3.53
N GLU A 53 -14.68 2.65 2.27
CA GLU A 53 -14.84 1.77 1.13
C GLU A 53 -13.60 1.89 0.23
N ILE A 54 -13.01 0.77 -0.18
CA ILE A 54 -11.92 0.76 -1.16
C ILE A 54 -12.56 0.88 -2.54
N ILE A 55 -12.26 1.95 -3.26
CA ILE A 55 -12.75 2.18 -4.62
C ILE A 55 -11.67 1.94 -5.68
N HIS A 56 -10.40 1.96 -5.28
CA HIS A 56 -9.27 1.58 -6.13
C HIS A 56 -8.17 0.95 -5.29
N LEU A 57 -7.53 -0.08 -5.85
CA LEU A 57 -6.47 -0.83 -5.22
C LEU A 57 -5.53 -1.32 -6.32
N ASP A 58 -4.29 -0.83 -6.34
CA ASP A 58 -3.28 -1.23 -7.30
C ASP A 58 -1.90 -1.38 -6.64
N THR A 59 -1.01 -2.11 -7.30
CA THR A 59 0.36 -2.32 -6.87
C THR A 59 1.32 -1.73 -7.90
N GLY A 60 2.07 -0.69 -7.50
CA GLY A 60 3.05 -0.02 -8.35
C GLY A 60 4.49 -0.39 -8.01
N ILE A 61 5.43 -0.06 -8.90
CA ILE A 61 6.87 -0.07 -8.61
C ILE A 61 7.31 1.39 -8.45
N LEU A 62 7.86 1.72 -7.29
CA LEU A 62 8.54 2.98 -7.04
C LEU A 62 9.93 2.91 -7.70
N LEU A 63 10.06 3.61 -8.83
CA LEU A 63 11.32 3.78 -9.58
C LEU A 63 12.23 4.83 -8.94
#